data_AF-A0A6S7GT96-F1
#
_entry.id   AF-A0A6S7GT96-F1
#
_cell.length_a   1.000
_cell.length_b   1.000
_cell.length_c   1.000
_cell.angle_alpha   90.00
_cell.angle_beta   90.00
_cell.angle_gamma   90.00
#
_symmetry.space_group_name_H-M   'P 1'
#
loop_
_entity.id
_entity.type
_entity.pdbx_description
1 polymer ?
#
loop_
_entity_poly.entity_id
_entity_poly.type
_entity_poly.pdbx_seq_one_letter_code
_entity_poly.pdbx_strand_id
1 'polypeptide(L)'
;MTDYKFLRARLKHERNWLEKHYNGEKFPWHWRMGVFERMGVFEQMAVFERDIKTSRNNVCKLRILVGENYPNQLPNLVVCASPKPMPKSSEWQGTHTTHTWPQKHGLLQICFSRHVCWTRENKLYQVFEKGKQWLEAYEEHLVTGKPMNELLLPMEPTEEELQEEECRKAEYERRMAEYGRRMAEFDQKILGLK
;
A
#
# COMPACT_ATOMS: atom_id res chain seq x y z
N MET A 1 18.18 5.66 -13.93
CA MET A 1 18.87 6.32 -12.80
C MET A 1 17.79 6.78 -11.83
N THR A 2 17.84 6.38 -10.56
CA THR A 2 16.81 6.72 -9.56
C THR A 2 16.79 8.23 -9.31
N ASP A 3 15.62 8.86 -9.45
CA ASP A 3 15.43 10.25 -9.05
C ASP A 3 15.16 10.32 -7.53
N TYR A 4 16.23 10.42 -6.75
CA TYR A 4 16.13 10.51 -5.30
C TYR A 4 15.44 11.78 -4.80
N LYS A 5 15.40 12.86 -5.60
CA LYS A 5 14.68 14.09 -5.24
C LYS A 5 13.18 13.85 -5.30
N PHE A 6 12.72 13.24 -6.40
CA PHE A 6 11.33 12.81 -6.55
C PHE A 6 10.93 11.81 -5.45
N LEU A 7 11.74 10.76 -5.22
CA LEU A 7 11.48 9.76 -4.19
C LEU A 7 11.32 10.39 -2.80
N ARG A 8 12.27 11.24 -2.38
CA ARG A 8 12.21 11.93 -1.09
C ARG A 8 10.96 12.79 -0.96
N ALA A 9 10.60 13.52 -2.02
CA ALA A 9 9.37 14.30 -2.03
C ALA A 9 8.15 13.40 -1.87
N ARG A 10 8.05 12.30 -2.62
CA ARG A 10 6.94 11.33 -2.51
C ARG A 10 6.84 10.75 -1.11
N LEU A 11 7.94 10.27 -0.53
CA LEU A 11 7.95 9.70 0.83
C LEU A 11 7.52 10.71 1.91
N LYS A 12 7.84 11.99 1.72
CA LYS A 12 7.34 13.05 2.61
C LYS A 12 5.81 13.19 2.52
N HIS A 13 5.23 13.08 1.32
CA HIS A 13 3.77 13.08 1.16
C HIS A 13 3.13 11.83 1.78
N GLU A 14 3.74 10.66 1.60
CA GLU A 14 3.28 9.41 2.24
C GLU A 14 3.23 9.54 3.75
N ARG A 15 4.28 10.11 4.34
CA ARG A 15 4.31 10.40 5.77
C ARG A 15 3.15 11.31 6.17
N ASN A 16 2.92 12.42 5.46
CA ASN A 16 1.84 13.34 5.79
C ASN A 16 0.45 12.65 5.72
N TRP A 17 0.22 11.79 4.73
CA TRP A 17 -1.02 11.00 4.65
C TRP A 17 -1.15 10.01 5.80
N LEU A 18 -0.06 9.33 6.17
CA LEU A 18 -0.05 8.46 7.33
C LEU A 18 -0.36 9.23 8.63
N GLU A 19 0.29 10.37 8.84
CA GLU A 19 0.03 11.23 10.00
C GLU A 19 -1.44 11.66 10.01
N LYS A 20 -2.01 12.11 8.88
CA LYS A 20 -3.44 12.46 8.76
C LYS A 20 -4.35 11.28 9.10
N HIS A 21 -4.11 10.11 8.50
CA HIS A 21 -4.90 8.88 8.70
C HIS A 21 -4.92 8.44 10.17
N TYR A 22 -3.80 8.65 10.87
CA TYR A 22 -3.66 8.31 12.27
C TYR A 22 -3.77 9.53 13.20
N ASN A 23 -4.79 10.36 12.98
CA ASN A 23 -5.19 11.47 13.87
C ASN A 23 -4.11 12.53 14.13
N GLY A 24 -3.22 12.76 13.16
CA GLY A 24 -2.15 13.76 13.24
C GLY A 24 -0.95 13.33 14.08
N GLU A 25 -0.90 12.08 14.57
CA GLU A 25 0.26 11.58 15.30
C GLU A 25 1.50 11.53 14.40
N LYS A 26 2.63 12.00 14.92
CA LYS A 26 3.91 11.94 14.19
C LYS A 26 4.25 10.50 13.83
N PHE A 27 4.46 10.23 12.54
CA PHE A 27 4.70 8.87 12.06
C PHE A 27 6.20 8.53 12.05
N PRO A 28 6.64 7.48 12.76
CA PRO A 28 8.05 7.06 12.75
C PRO A 28 8.47 6.55 11.38
N TRP A 29 9.51 7.16 10.82
CA TRP A 29 10.16 6.67 9.62
C TRP A 29 11.64 7.05 9.61
N HIS A 30 12.46 6.25 8.95
CA HIS A 30 13.90 6.51 8.81
C HIS A 30 14.45 5.85 7.55
N TRP A 31 15.62 6.31 7.11
CA TRP A 31 16.38 5.63 6.08
C TRP A 31 17.19 4.51 6.70
N ARG A 32 17.17 3.34 6.05
CA ARG A 32 18.02 2.21 6.41
C ARG A 32 18.94 1.89 5.24
N MET A 33 20.22 1.85 5.54
CA MET A 33 21.25 1.34 4.64
C MET A 33 21.44 -0.14 4.96
N GLY A 34 21.03 -1.03 4.07
CA GLY A 34 21.32 -2.46 4.17
C GLY A 34 22.66 -2.77 3.54
N VAL A 35 23.60 -3.34 4.31
CA VAL A 35 24.77 -4.03 3.74
C VAL A 35 24.42 -5.51 3.67
N PHE A 36 24.17 -6.03 2.47
CA PHE A 36 24.03 -7.47 2.28
C PHE A 36 25.42 -8.06 2.06
N GLU A 37 26.07 -8.43 3.17
CA GLU A 37 27.45 -8.97 3.23
C GLU A 37 27.71 -10.10 2.22
N ARG A 38 26.67 -10.85 1.83
CA ARG A 38 26.80 -12.00 0.93
C ARG A 38 26.82 -11.64 -0.57
N MET A 39 26.49 -10.41 -0.95
CA MET A 39 26.46 -9.97 -2.36
C MET A 39 27.10 -8.59 -2.61
N GLY A 40 27.56 -7.88 -1.57
CA GLY A 40 28.13 -6.54 -1.71
C GLY A 40 27.14 -5.48 -2.22
N VAL A 41 25.83 -5.77 -2.14
CA VAL A 41 24.78 -4.86 -2.59
C VAL A 41 24.36 -3.97 -1.43
N PHE A 42 24.46 -2.66 -1.67
CA PHE A 42 23.91 -1.63 -0.78
C PHE A 42 22.47 -1.36 -1.18
N GLU A 43 21.51 -1.77 -0.35
CA GLU A 43 20.08 -1.44 -0.57
C GLU A 43 19.72 -0.27 0.35
N GLN A 44 19.43 0.90 -0.23
CA GLN A 44 18.83 2.01 0.52
C GLN A 44 17.31 1.82 0.53
N MET A 45 16.72 1.82 1.71
CA MET A 45 15.28 1.70 1.85
C MET A 45 14.76 2.70 2.88
N ALA A 46 13.63 3.32 2.58
CA ALA A 46 12.87 4.04 3.59
C ALA A 46 12.03 3.04 4.38
N VAL A 47 12.00 3.21 5.69
CA VAL A 47 11.34 2.30 6.62
C VAL A 47 10.27 3.07 7.37
N PHE A 48 9.03 2.59 7.33
CA PHE A 48 7.90 3.11 8.09
C PHE A 48 7.45 2.03 9.07
N GLU A 49 7.32 2.36 10.35
CA GLU A 49 6.97 1.40 11.40
C GLU A 49 5.80 1.89 12.22
N ARG A 50 4.93 0.96 12.61
CA ARG A 50 3.83 1.25 13.53
C ARG A 50 3.42 0.03 14.33
N ASP A 51 3.06 0.28 15.58
CA ASP A 51 2.36 -0.68 16.41
C ASP A 51 0.87 -0.66 16.07
N ILE A 52 0.35 -1.82 15.68
CA ILE A 52 -1.04 -2.04 15.31
C ILE A 52 -1.68 -2.89 16.40
N LYS A 53 -2.74 -2.34 16.98
CA LYS A 53 -3.57 -3.03 17.96
C LYS A 53 -4.69 -3.75 17.24
N THR A 54 -4.83 -5.05 17.50
CA THR A 54 -5.92 -5.88 16.97
C THR A 54 -7.17 -5.80 17.86
N SER A 55 -8.30 -6.28 17.35
CA SER A 55 -9.58 -6.37 18.08
C SER A 55 -9.48 -7.19 19.37
N ARG A 56 -8.54 -8.15 19.44
CA ARG A 56 -8.27 -8.97 20.63
C ARG A 56 -7.22 -8.34 21.56
N ASN A 57 -6.94 -7.05 21.41
CA ASN A 57 -5.99 -6.26 22.22
C ASN A 57 -4.51 -6.70 22.12
N ASN A 58 -4.12 -7.52 21.14
CA ASN A 58 -2.72 -7.80 20.89
C ASN A 58 -2.08 -6.63 20.13
N VAL A 59 -0.82 -6.33 20.45
CA VAL A 59 -0.05 -5.27 19.78
C VAL A 59 1.01 -5.93 18.91
N CYS A 60 0.88 -5.76 17.59
CA CYS A 60 1.85 -6.25 16.62
C CYS A 60 2.58 -5.06 15.98
N LYS A 61 3.88 -5.20 15.73
CA LYS A 61 4.66 -4.17 15.02
C LYS A 61 4.71 -4.50 13.54
N LEU A 62 4.16 -3.63 12.71
CA LEU A 62 4.26 -3.70 11.26
C LEU A 62 5.35 -2.75 10.75
N ARG A 63 6.02 -3.17 9.67
CA ARG A 63 7.03 -2.37 8.97
C ARG A 63 6.79 -2.41 7.48
N ILE A 64 6.77 -1.24 6.86
CA ILE A 64 6.84 -1.09 5.41
C ILE A 64 8.29 -0.76 5.03
N LEU A 65 8.84 -1.53 4.10
CA LEU A 65 10.13 -1.31 3.45
C LEU A 65 9.88 -0.75 2.06
N VAL A 66 10.37 0.46 1.80
CA VAL A 66 10.17 1.16 0.54
C VAL A 66 11.51 1.25 -0.20
N GLY A 67 11.58 0.57 -1.35
CA GLY A 67 12.76 0.57 -2.21
C GLY A 67 12.89 1.83 -3.06
N GLU A 68 14.02 1.94 -3.75
CA GLU A 68 14.41 3.14 -4.50
C GLU A 68 13.49 3.46 -5.69
N ASN A 69 12.86 2.47 -6.29
CA ASN A 69 11.97 2.65 -7.45
C ASN A 69 10.53 3.01 -7.06
N TYR A 70 10.25 3.30 -5.79
CA TYR A 70 8.92 3.72 -5.35
C TYR A 70 8.50 5.06 -6.00
N PRO A 71 7.23 5.22 -6.43
CA PRO A 71 6.10 4.30 -6.29
C PRO A 71 5.91 3.34 -7.48
N ASN A 72 6.85 3.28 -8.42
CA ASN A 72 6.77 2.35 -9.56
C ASN A 72 7.06 0.88 -9.15
N GLN A 73 7.59 0.69 -7.94
CA GLN A 73 7.79 -0.62 -7.33
C GLN A 73 6.94 -0.75 -6.06
N LEU A 74 6.30 -1.91 -5.92
CA LEU A 74 5.55 -2.31 -4.74
C LEU A 74 6.47 -2.32 -3.50
N PRO A 75 6.10 -1.69 -2.38
CA PRO A 75 6.85 -1.84 -1.13
C PRO A 75 6.65 -3.22 -0.50
N ASN A 76 7.49 -3.59 0.47
CA ASN A 76 7.29 -4.82 1.25
C ASN A 76 6.63 -4.48 2.58
N LEU A 77 5.67 -5.30 3.01
CA LEU A 77 5.04 -5.22 4.32
C LEU A 77 5.42 -6.45 5.16
N VAL A 78 6.00 -6.24 6.34
CA VAL A 78 6.46 -7.33 7.21
C VAL A 78 5.97 -7.18 8.65
N VAL A 79 5.78 -8.32 9.32
CA VAL A 79 5.52 -8.37 10.77
C VAL A 79 6.86 -8.44 11.51
N CYS A 80 7.16 -7.42 12.31
CA CYS A 80 8.42 -7.30 13.06
C CYS A 80 8.33 -7.86 14.48
N ALA A 81 7.16 -7.74 15.10
CA ALA A 81 6.90 -8.27 16.44
C ALA A 81 5.43 -8.65 16.54
N SER A 82 5.15 -9.77 17.21
CA SER A 82 3.79 -10.22 17.54
C SER A 82 3.84 -10.99 18.86
N PRO A 83 2.82 -10.87 19.73
CA PRO A 83 2.71 -11.67 20.94
C PRO A 83 2.30 -13.13 20.65
N LYS A 84 1.82 -13.40 19.43
CA LYS A 84 1.49 -14.75 18.96
C LYS A 84 2.65 -15.27 18.11
N PRO A 85 2.91 -16.59 18.12
CA PRO A 85 3.91 -17.17 17.24
C PRO A 85 3.51 -16.86 15.79
N MET A 86 4.47 -16.40 14.98
CA MET A 86 4.28 -16.22 13.55
C MET A 86 4.65 -17.52 12.82
N PRO A 87 3.93 -17.87 11.75
CA PRO A 87 4.23 -19.05 10.95
C PRO A 87 5.62 -18.93 10.31
N LYS A 88 6.32 -20.06 10.22
CA LYS A 88 7.64 -20.11 9.59
C LYS A 88 7.49 -20.07 8.06
N SER A 89 8.53 -19.62 7.36
CA SER A 89 8.55 -19.60 5.89
C SER A 89 8.24 -20.96 5.26
N SER A 90 8.66 -22.05 5.92
CA SER A 90 8.42 -23.43 5.46
C SER A 90 6.95 -23.82 5.51
N GLU A 91 6.18 -23.21 6.41
CA GLU A 91 4.77 -23.52 6.65
C GLU A 91 3.87 -22.74 5.69
N TRP A 92 4.11 -21.43 5.51
CA TRP A 92 3.20 -20.52 4.81
C TRP A 92 3.84 -19.92 3.55
N GLN A 93 4.35 -20.79 2.67
CA GLN A 93 5.25 -20.54 1.53
C GLN A 93 4.83 -19.48 0.49
N GLY A 94 4.52 -18.25 0.90
CA GLY A 94 4.16 -17.16 0.00
C GLY A 94 2.93 -17.45 -0.86
N THR A 95 1.95 -18.16 -0.31
CA THR A 95 0.82 -18.67 -1.10
C THR A 95 -0.35 -17.69 -1.11
N HIS A 96 -1.19 -17.79 -2.15
CA HIS A 96 -2.44 -17.03 -2.22
C HIS A 96 -3.38 -17.36 -1.06
N THR A 97 -3.39 -18.59 -0.57
CA THR A 97 -4.28 -19.01 0.52
C THR A 97 -3.90 -18.36 1.85
N THR A 98 -2.61 -18.17 2.12
CA THR A 98 -2.09 -17.54 3.33
C THR A 98 -1.93 -16.02 3.22
N HIS A 99 -2.08 -15.47 2.01
CA HIS A 99 -1.82 -14.05 1.71
C HIS A 99 -0.46 -13.59 2.25
N THR A 100 0.57 -14.39 2.03
CA THR A 100 1.96 -14.08 2.37
C THR A 100 2.82 -14.02 1.12
N TRP A 101 3.99 -13.41 1.22
CA TRP A 101 5.10 -13.55 0.27
C TRP A 101 6.23 -14.34 0.94
N PRO A 102 7.25 -14.79 0.19
CA PRO A 102 8.49 -15.27 0.78
C PRO A 102 9.04 -14.27 1.80
N GLN A 103 9.69 -14.77 2.86
CA GLN A 103 10.18 -13.90 3.93
C GLN A 103 11.14 -12.83 3.41
N LYS A 104 11.01 -11.61 3.93
CA LYS A 104 11.94 -10.50 3.68
C LYS A 104 12.72 -10.24 4.96
N HIS A 105 14.03 -10.40 4.89
CA HIS A 105 14.96 -10.24 6.03
C HIS A 105 14.63 -11.17 7.22
N GLY A 106 14.19 -12.40 6.94
CA GLY A 106 13.80 -13.38 7.97
C GLY A 106 12.47 -13.09 8.67
N LEU A 107 11.73 -12.07 8.21
CA LEU A 107 10.42 -11.69 8.75
C LEU A 107 9.30 -12.17 7.84
N LEU A 108 8.16 -12.49 8.44
CA LEU A 108 6.94 -12.82 7.71
C LEU A 108 6.52 -11.63 6.84
N GLN A 109 6.42 -11.85 5.54
CA GLN A 109 5.98 -10.83 4.58
C GLN A 109 4.52 -11.05 4.22
N ILE A 110 3.71 -10.01 4.37
CA ILE A 110 2.28 -10.01 4.04
C ILE A 110 2.10 -9.64 2.57
N CYS A 111 1.23 -10.36 1.87
CA CYS A 111 0.74 -10.01 0.55
C CYS A 111 -0.47 -9.09 0.67
N PHE A 112 -0.28 -7.80 0.40
CA PHE A 112 -1.36 -6.81 0.44
C PHE A 112 -1.89 -6.43 -0.96
N SER A 113 -1.11 -6.67 -2.03
CA SER A 113 -1.51 -6.40 -3.41
C SER A 113 -0.71 -7.27 -4.38
N ARG A 114 -1.27 -7.51 -5.57
CA ARG A 114 -0.54 -8.08 -6.71
C ARG A 114 0.24 -6.95 -7.39
N HIS A 115 1.44 -7.25 -7.90
CA HIS A 115 2.28 -6.25 -8.60
C HIS A 115 1.53 -5.49 -9.70
N VAL A 116 0.66 -6.17 -10.46
CA VAL A 116 -0.13 -5.58 -11.55
C VAL A 116 -1.23 -4.61 -11.10
N CYS A 117 -1.62 -4.67 -9.82
CA CYS A 117 -2.65 -3.80 -9.24
C CYS A 117 -2.04 -2.59 -8.52
N TRP A 118 -0.72 -2.55 -8.35
CA TRP A 118 -0.04 -1.44 -7.70
C TRP A 118 0.22 -0.31 -8.69
N THR A 119 -0.17 0.89 -8.28
CA THR A 119 -0.07 2.11 -9.06
C THR A 119 0.51 3.22 -8.21
N ARG A 120 0.94 4.32 -8.83
CA ARG A 120 1.51 5.49 -8.12
C ARG A 120 0.46 6.23 -7.27
N GLU A 121 -0.81 5.97 -7.55
CA GLU A 121 -1.97 6.49 -6.84
C GLU A 121 -2.18 5.79 -5.49
N ASN A 122 -1.64 4.58 -5.30
CA ASN A 122 -1.68 3.89 -4.01
C ASN A 122 -0.81 4.59 -2.96
N LYS A 123 -1.27 4.53 -1.70
CA LYS A 123 -0.70 5.27 -0.56
C LYS A 123 -0.26 4.27 0.53
N LEU A 124 0.76 4.61 1.33
CA LEU A 124 1.31 3.69 2.34
C LEU A 124 0.33 3.37 3.47
N TYR A 125 -0.64 4.24 3.80
CA TYR A 125 -1.64 3.90 4.82
C TYR A 125 -2.51 2.71 4.39
N GLN A 126 -2.82 2.58 3.09
CA GLN A 126 -3.59 1.45 2.55
C GLN A 126 -2.86 0.13 2.81
N VAL A 127 -1.53 0.16 2.73
CA VAL A 127 -0.67 -0.99 3.02
C VAL A 127 -0.75 -1.36 4.50
N PHE A 128 -0.71 -0.39 5.42
CA PHE A 128 -0.90 -0.65 6.85
C PHE A 128 -2.31 -1.17 7.18
N GLU A 129 -3.36 -0.64 6.57
CA GLU A 129 -4.72 -1.14 6.76
C GLU A 129 -4.85 -2.60 6.31
N LYS A 130 -4.20 -2.98 5.21
CA LYS A 130 -4.13 -4.40 4.84
C LYS A 130 -3.32 -5.26 5.77
N GLY A 131 -2.23 -4.73 6.32
CA GLY A 131 -1.52 -5.38 7.41
C GLY A 131 -2.41 -5.63 8.61
N LYS A 132 -3.20 -4.63 9.03
CA LYS A 132 -4.16 -4.75 10.13
C LYS A 132 -5.19 -5.83 9.85
N GLN A 133 -5.84 -5.80 8.70
CA GLN A 133 -6.84 -6.82 8.33
C GLN A 133 -6.25 -8.23 8.29
N TRP A 134 -5.01 -8.37 7.82
CA TRP A 134 -4.30 -9.65 7.86
C TRP A 134 -4.04 -10.12 9.29
N LEU A 135 -3.66 -9.22 10.20
CA LEU A 135 -3.48 -9.56 11.62
C LEU A 135 -4.79 -9.99 12.28
N GLU A 136 -5.90 -9.31 12.00
CA GLU A 136 -7.23 -9.71 12.49
C GLU A 136 -7.61 -11.11 11.99
N ALA A 137 -7.46 -11.35 10.69
CA ALA A 137 -7.72 -12.66 10.09
C ALA A 137 -6.80 -13.74 10.67
N TYR A 138 -5.53 -13.41 10.92
CA TYR A 138 -4.58 -14.34 11.52
C TYR A 138 -4.98 -14.77 12.93
N GLU A 139 -5.42 -13.83 13.75
CA GLU A 139 -5.89 -14.15 15.09
C GLU A 139 -7.17 -15.00 15.07
N GLU A 140 -8.08 -14.74 14.15
CA GLU A 140 -9.27 -15.55 13.97
C GLU A 140 -8.95 -16.96 13.43
N HIS A 141 -7.98 -17.07 12.52
CA HIS A 141 -7.45 -18.35 12.05
C HIS A 141 -6.88 -19.18 13.20
N LEU A 142 -6.10 -18.57 14.10
CA LEU A 142 -5.53 -19.27 15.26
C LEU A 142 -6.61 -19.81 16.22
N VAL A 143 -7.77 -19.16 16.30
CA VAL A 143 -8.87 -19.57 17.18
C VAL A 143 -9.76 -20.63 16.52
N THR A 144 -10.09 -20.44 15.25
CA THR A 144 -11.12 -21.24 14.56
C THR A 144 -10.56 -22.32 13.65
N GLY A 145 -9.30 -22.21 13.24
CA GLY A 145 -8.71 -23.02 12.18
C GLY A 145 -9.20 -22.70 10.77
N LYS A 146 -10.10 -21.71 10.58
CA LYS A 146 -10.61 -21.33 9.26
C LYS A 146 -9.48 -20.80 8.35
N PRO A 147 -9.44 -21.14 7.06
CA PRO A 147 -8.41 -20.65 6.15
C PRO A 147 -8.31 -19.11 6.08
N MET A 148 -7.09 -18.58 6.00
CA MET A 148 -6.83 -17.13 5.95
C MET A 148 -7.58 -16.41 4.82
N ASN A 149 -7.62 -17.02 3.62
CA ASN A 149 -8.31 -16.47 2.45
C ASN A 149 -9.84 -16.42 2.59
N GLU A 150 -10.44 -17.17 3.51
CA GLU A 150 -11.87 -17.07 3.83
C GLU A 150 -12.15 -15.95 4.84
N LEU A 151 -11.15 -15.61 5.66
CA LEU A 151 -11.26 -14.60 6.72
C LEU A 151 -10.86 -13.18 6.22
N LEU A 152 -10.07 -13.12 5.16
CA LEU A 152 -9.63 -11.86 4.56
C LEU A 152 -10.71 -11.29 3.64
N LEU A 153 -11.26 -10.14 4.04
CA LEU A 153 -12.15 -9.36 3.17
C LEU A 153 -11.33 -8.71 2.03
N PRO A 154 -11.92 -8.56 0.82
CA PRO A 154 -11.38 -7.69 -0.24
C PRO A 154 -11.10 -6.28 0.30
N MET A 155 -10.21 -5.50 -0.33
CA MET A 155 -10.09 -4.08 0.07
C MET A 155 -11.39 -3.39 -0.29
N GLU A 156 -12.23 -3.12 0.70
CA GLU A 156 -13.23 -2.09 0.54
C GLU A 156 -12.48 -0.76 0.48
N PRO A 157 -12.67 0.04 -0.59
CA PRO A 157 -12.12 1.38 -0.66
C PRO A 157 -12.64 2.22 0.51
N THR A 158 -11.81 3.10 1.06
CA THR A 158 -12.26 3.97 2.15
C THR A 158 -13.29 4.99 1.66
N GLU A 159 -14.11 5.56 2.55
CA GLU A 159 -15.07 6.61 2.19
C GLU A 159 -14.38 7.81 1.51
N GLU A 160 -13.18 8.19 1.98
CA GLU A 160 -12.39 9.26 1.39
C GLU A 160 -11.87 8.89 -0.03
N GLU A 161 -11.53 7.61 -0.25
CA GLU A 161 -11.13 7.12 -1.58
C GLU A 161 -12.29 7.04 -2.56
N LEU A 162 -13.46 6.61 -2.09
CA LEU A 162 -14.70 6.64 -2.86
C LEU A 162 -15.03 8.08 -3.26
N GLN A 163 -14.92 9.02 -2.32
CA GLN A 163 -15.16 10.44 -2.57
C GLN A 163 -14.12 11.06 -3.53
N GLU A 164 -12.84 10.71 -3.40
CA GLU A 164 -11.78 11.10 -4.34
C GLU A 164 -11.98 10.50 -5.74
N GLU A 165 -12.47 9.27 -5.84
CA GLU A 165 -12.82 8.62 -7.12
C GLU A 165 -14.04 9.27 -7.78
N GLU A 166 -15.09 9.54 -7.01
CA GLU A 166 -16.27 10.28 -7.49
C GLU A 166 -15.90 11.67 -8.00
N CYS A 167 -15.05 12.41 -7.26
CA CYS A 167 -14.59 13.73 -7.66
C CYS A 167 -13.78 13.67 -8.97
N ARG A 168 -12.90 12.67 -9.12
CA ARG A 168 -12.15 12.42 -10.36
C ARG A 168 -13.06 12.05 -11.54
N LYS A 169 -14.06 11.19 -11.34
CA LYS A 169 -15.05 10.85 -12.38
C LYS A 169 -15.81 12.09 -12.83
N ALA A 170 -16.28 12.90 -11.88
CA ALA A 170 -16.99 14.15 -12.19
C ALA A 170 -16.11 15.17 -12.95
N GLU A 171 -14.81 15.24 -12.65
CA GLU A 171 -13.87 16.09 -13.40
C GLU A 171 -13.64 15.59 -14.82
N TYR A 172 -13.48 14.27 -15.01
CA TYR A 172 -13.33 13.66 -16.32
C TYR A 172 -14.57 13.91 -17.20
N GLU A 173 -15.77 13.72 -16.64
CA GLU A 173 -17.03 13.97 -17.35
C GLU A 173 -17.17 15.45 -17.76
N ARG A 174 -16.83 16.39 -16.86
CA ARG A 174 -16.81 17.83 -17.20
C ARG A 174 -15.89 18.12 -18.38
N ARG A 175 -14.68 17.53 -18.38
CA ARG A 175 -13.69 17.72 -19.45
C ARG A 175 -14.15 17.11 -20.77
N MET A 176 -14.79 15.95 -20.75
CA MET A 176 -15.35 15.32 -21.94
C MET A 176 -16.53 16.12 -22.50
N ALA A 177 -17.38 16.68 -21.63
CA ALA A 177 -18.47 17.56 -22.05
C ALA A 177 -17.94 18.87 -22.69
N GLU A 178 -16.88 19.45 -22.13
CA GLU A 178 -16.22 20.63 -22.72
C GLU A 178 -15.61 20.31 -24.09
N TYR A 179 -14.95 19.16 -24.23
CA TYR A 179 -14.42 18.69 -25.51
C TYR A 179 -15.53 18.53 -26.55
N GLY A 180 -16.66 17.91 -26.17
CA GLY A 180 -17.84 17.79 -27.03
C GLY A 180 -18.39 19.15 -27.49
N ARG A 181 -18.48 20.13 -26.58
CA ARG A 181 -18.88 21.51 -26.93
C ARG A 181 -17.92 22.16 -27.92
N ARG A 182 -16.61 22.07 -27.69
CA ARG A 182 -15.59 22.60 -28.62
C ARG A 182 -15.66 21.98 -30.00
N MET A 183 -15.94 20.67 -30.08
CA MET A 183 -16.11 19.99 -31.37
C MET A 183 -17.36 20.46 -32.10
N ALA A 184 -18.49 20.60 -31.40
CA ALA A 184 -19.73 21.13 -31.99
C ALA A 184 -19.57 22.58 -32.48
N GLU A 185 -18.87 23.44 -31.72
CA GLU A 185 -18.55 24.82 -32.14
C GLU A 185 -17.62 24.85 -33.36
N PHE A 186 -16.65 23.93 -33.43
CA PHE A 186 -15.77 23.79 -34.58
C PHE A 186 -16.55 23.37 -35.83
N ASP A 187 -17.44 22.39 -35.71
CA ASP A 187 -18.28 21.91 -36.81
C ASP A 187 -19.25 22.99 -37.30
N GLN A 188 -19.86 23.78 -36.39
CA GLN A 188 -20.69 24.94 -36.77
C GLN A 188 -19.89 26.01 -37.51
N LYS A 189 -18.65 26.29 -37.12
CA LYS A 189 -17.78 27.24 -37.84
C LYS A 189 -17.40 26.74 -39.23
N ILE A 190 -17.16 25.44 -39.39
CA ILE A 190 -16.87 24.82 -40.69
C ILE A 190 -18.10 24.88 -41.61
N LEU A 191 -19.30 24.63 -41.07
CA LEU A 191 -20.55 24.64 -41.83
C LEU A 191 -21.06 26.06 -42.15
N GLY A 192 -20.70 27.06 -41.34
CA GLY A 192 -20.99 28.48 -41.59
C GLY A 192 -20.01 29.19 -42.53
N LEU A 193 -18.99 28.49 -43.05
CA LEU A 193 -18.02 28.99 -44.03
C LEU A 193 -18.37 28.62 -45.49
N LYS A 194 -19.61 28.19 -45.76
CA LYS A 194 -20.14 27.96 -47.12
C LYS A 194 -21.02 29.10 -47.61
#